data_AF-A0A2A3C9U1-F1
#
_entry.id   AF-A0A2A3C9U1-F1
#
_cell.length_a   1.000
_cell.length_b   1.000
_cell.length_c   1.000
_cell.angle_alpha   90.00
_cell.angle_beta   90.00
_cell.angle_gamma   90.00
#
_symmetry.space_group_name_H-M   'P 1'
#
loop_
_entity.id
_entity.type
_entity.pdbx_description
1 polymer ?
#
loop_
_entity_poly.entity_id
_entity_poly.type
_entity_poly.pdbx_seq_one_letter_code
_entity_poly.pdbx_strand_id
1 'polypeptide(L)'
;MTDDSDLPLFRWRPQCRVIAYPPARRIGKARDVAAKWLQQKTRKQADAYAIRIDDDLDDHLMRLGVHEQERKAMRDGFWQTVRREIARLQRCDSRPGGSAA
;
A
#
# COMPACT_ATOMS: atom_id res chain seq x y z
N MET A 1 48.33 -13.75 -21.96
CA MET A 1 47.62 -12.80 -21.07
C MET A 1 46.14 -13.09 -21.26
N THR A 2 45.55 -13.89 -20.38
CA THR A 2 44.09 -14.10 -20.38
C THR A 2 43.44 -12.80 -19.97
N ASP A 3 42.54 -12.30 -20.82
CA ASP A 3 41.73 -11.12 -20.53
C ASP A 3 40.81 -11.47 -19.35
N ASP A 4 41.08 -10.88 -18.18
CA ASP A 4 40.33 -11.13 -16.93
C ASP A 4 38.82 -10.87 -17.11
N SER A 5 38.45 -10.10 -18.14
CA SER A 5 37.07 -9.82 -18.57
C SER A 5 36.28 -11.07 -18.98
N ASP A 6 36.95 -12.18 -19.28
CA ASP A 6 36.32 -13.37 -19.89
C ASP A 6 35.87 -14.44 -18.90
N LEU A 7 36.07 -14.20 -17.59
CA LEU A 7 35.67 -15.14 -16.57
C LEU A 7 34.13 -15.27 -16.51
N PRO A 8 33.59 -16.50 -16.33
CA PRO A 8 32.15 -16.77 -16.36
C PRO A 8 31.30 -15.87 -15.45
N LEU A 9 31.87 -15.45 -14.31
CA LEU A 9 31.21 -14.56 -13.36
C LEU A 9 31.01 -13.13 -13.92
N PHE A 10 31.99 -12.60 -14.67
CA PHE A 10 31.92 -11.25 -15.22
C PHE A 10 31.02 -11.17 -16.48
N ARG A 11 30.77 -12.31 -17.12
CA ARG A 11 29.79 -12.45 -18.22
C ARG A 11 28.35 -12.61 -17.72
N TRP A 12 28.15 -12.92 -16.42
CA TRP A 12 26.81 -13.11 -15.86
C TRP A 12 26.05 -11.79 -15.78
N ARG A 13 24.95 -11.68 -16.55
CA ARG A 13 24.01 -10.56 -16.48
C ARG A 13 22.65 -11.05 -15.97
N PRO A 14 22.48 -11.22 -14.65
CA PRO A 14 21.20 -11.66 -14.10
C PRO A 14 20.11 -10.62 -14.40
N GLN A 15 18.88 -11.10 -14.60
CA GLN A 15 17.73 -10.21 -14.70
C GLN A 15 17.42 -9.63 -13.30
N CYS A 16 17.90 -8.42 -13.03
CA CYS A 16 17.58 -7.72 -11.79
C CYS A 16 16.08 -7.35 -11.77
N ARG A 17 15.36 -7.78 -10.74
CA ARG A 17 13.95 -7.43 -10.53
C ARG A 17 13.82 -6.67 -9.21
N VAL A 18 13.10 -5.55 -9.24
CA VAL A 18 12.76 -4.78 -8.05
C VAL A 18 11.51 -5.40 -7.41
N ILE A 19 11.64 -5.87 -6.18
CA ILE A 19 10.51 -6.41 -5.40
C ILE A 19 10.05 -5.31 -4.44
N ALA A 20 8.96 -4.63 -4.79
CA ALA A 20 8.39 -3.60 -3.94
C ALA A 20 7.81 -4.22 -2.65
N TYR A 21 8.03 -3.57 -1.50
CA TYR A 21 7.39 -4.00 -0.26
C TYR A 21 5.86 -3.85 -0.38
N PRO A 22 5.07 -4.91 -0.14
CA PRO A 22 3.64 -4.93 -0.43
C PRO A 22 2.88 -3.81 0.30
N PRO A 23 2.13 -2.95 -0.41
CA PRO A 23 1.33 -1.90 0.21
C PRO A 23 0.37 -2.41 1.28
N ALA A 24 -0.24 -3.58 1.05
CA ALA A 24 -1.14 -4.24 2.00
C ALA A 24 -0.53 -4.53 3.38
N ARG A 25 0.80 -4.69 3.47
CA ARG A 25 1.53 -4.92 4.72
C ARG A 25 1.98 -3.64 5.42
N ARG A 26 1.80 -2.47 4.80
CA ARG A 26 2.10 -1.14 5.39
C ARG A 26 1.00 -0.72 6.36
N ILE A 27 0.83 -1.47 7.46
CA ILE A 27 -0.29 -1.30 8.41
C ILE A 27 -0.36 0.11 8.99
N GLY A 28 0.78 0.74 9.31
CA GLY A 28 0.80 2.13 9.81
C GLY A 28 0.17 3.11 8.82
N LYS A 29 0.47 2.97 7.53
CA LYS A 29 -0.14 3.78 6.46
C LYS A 29 -1.62 3.47 6.31
N ALA A 30 -2.02 2.20 6.36
CA ALA A 30 -3.42 1.81 6.26
C ALA A 30 -4.26 2.39 7.41
N ARG A 31 -3.72 2.42 8.64
CA ARG A 31 -4.35 3.06 9.81
C ARG A 31 -4.52 4.56 9.64
N ASP A 32 -3.47 5.25 9.17
CA ASP A 32 -3.51 6.69 8.90
C ASP A 32 -4.55 7.05 7.84
N VAL A 33 -4.58 6.29 6.72
CA VAL A 33 -5.57 6.48 5.66
C VAL A 33 -6.98 6.20 6.17
N ALA A 34 -7.20 5.13 6.95
CA ALA A 34 -8.50 4.81 7.53
C ALA A 34 -9.02 5.94 8.45
N ALA A 35 -8.16 6.46 9.32
CA ALA A 35 -8.50 7.57 10.21
C ALA A 35 -8.86 8.84 9.41
N LYS A 36 -8.02 9.22 8.43
CA LYS A 36 -8.26 10.38 7.56
C LYS A 36 -9.50 10.25 6.70
N TRP A 37 -9.81 9.02 6.26
CA TRP A 37 -11.02 8.74 5.51
C TRP A 37 -12.28 8.93 6.36
N LEU A 38 -12.27 8.47 7.62
CA LEU A 38 -13.36 8.65 8.57
C LEU A 38 -13.55 10.11 9.03
N GLN A 39 -12.49 10.92 9.00
CA GLN A 39 -12.55 12.35 9.33
C GLN A 39 -13.23 13.19 8.23
N GLN A 40 -13.47 12.64 7.03
CA GLN A 40 -14.11 13.39 5.95
C GLN A 40 -15.58 13.67 6.28
N LYS A 41 -16.02 14.91 6.09
CA LYS A 41 -17.38 15.35 6.46
C LYS A 41 -18.46 14.77 5.55
N THR A 42 -18.10 14.46 4.31
CA THR A 42 -19.03 13.96 3.30
C THR A 42 -18.45 12.75 2.58
N ARG A 43 -19.34 11.89 2.09
CA ARG A 43 -18.93 10.73 1.29
C ARG A 43 -18.12 11.14 0.05
N LYS A 44 -18.53 12.22 -0.61
CA LYS A 44 -17.84 12.76 -1.80
C LYS A 44 -16.40 13.19 -1.49
N GLN A 45 -16.15 13.79 -0.33
CA GLN A 45 -14.79 14.14 0.10
C GLN A 45 -13.96 12.88 0.40
N ALA A 46 -14.59 11.86 1.00
CA ALA A 46 -13.94 10.57 1.28
C ALA A 46 -13.55 9.82 0.00
N ASP A 47 -14.41 9.84 -1.02
CA ASP A 47 -14.11 9.23 -2.32
C ASP A 47 -13.02 10.03 -3.07
N ALA A 48 -13.06 11.37 -3.04
CA ALA A 48 -11.98 12.19 -3.62
C ALA A 48 -10.64 11.97 -2.92
N TYR A 49 -10.65 11.79 -1.59
CA TYR A 49 -9.45 11.43 -0.84
C TYR A 49 -8.93 10.04 -1.23
N ALA A 50 -9.81 9.06 -1.41
CA ALA A 50 -9.43 7.72 -1.86
C ALA A 50 -8.76 7.74 -3.24
N ILE A 51 -9.30 8.51 -4.20
CA ILE A 51 -8.71 8.69 -5.53
C ILE A 51 -7.28 9.25 -5.43
N ARG A 52 -7.06 10.28 -4.60
CA ARG A 52 -5.72 10.84 -4.41
C ARG A 52 -4.72 9.81 -3.86
N ILE A 53 -5.17 8.98 -2.92
CA ILE A 53 -4.31 7.91 -2.36
C ILE A 53 -3.99 6.86 -3.41
N ASP A 54 -4.93 6.55 -4.30
CA ASP A 54 -4.70 5.66 -5.44
C ASP A 54 -3.67 6.23 -6.41
N ASP A 55 -3.79 7.50 -6.79
CA ASP A 55 -2.86 8.18 -7.69
C ASP A 55 -1.44 8.18 -7.09
N ASP A 56 -1.29 8.56 -5.82
CA ASP A 56 -0.01 8.56 -5.11
C ASP A 56 0.63 7.15 -5.05
N LEU A 57 -0.19 6.12 -4.84
CA LEU A 57 0.28 4.74 -4.75
C LEU A 57 0.72 4.21 -6.12
N ASP A 58 -0.05 4.52 -7.16
CA ASP A 58 0.26 4.12 -8.53
C ASP A 58 1.52 4.79 -9.06
N ASP A 59 1.68 6.10 -8.82
CA ASP A 59 2.89 6.83 -9.18
C ASP A 59 4.13 6.22 -8.53
N HIS A 60 4.03 5.86 -7.24
CA HIS A 60 5.12 5.21 -6.53
C HIS A 60 5.46 3.84 -7.13
N LEU A 61 4.46 2.99 -7.40
CA LEU A 61 4.67 1.65 -7.94
C LEU A 61 5.14 1.68 -9.41
N MET A 62 4.67 2.65 -10.19
CA MET A 62 5.10 2.88 -11.56
C MET A 62 6.59 3.25 -11.60
N ARG A 63 7.05 4.13 -10.71
CA ARG A 63 8.48 4.49 -10.59
C ARG A 63 9.37 3.30 -10.19
N LEU A 64 8.80 2.31 -9.51
CA LEU A 64 9.49 1.05 -9.17
C LEU A 64 9.48 0.02 -10.32
N GLY A 65 8.85 0.34 -11.46
CA GLY A 65 8.74 -0.55 -12.61
C GLY A 65 7.73 -1.69 -12.44
N VAL A 66 6.80 -1.58 -11.48
CA VAL A 66 5.76 -2.59 -11.24
C VAL A 66 4.75 -2.55 -12.38
N HIS A 67 4.42 -3.71 -12.95
CA HIS A 67 3.49 -3.82 -14.07
C HIS A 67 2.05 -3.45 -13.68
N GLU A 68 1.25 -2.91 -14.59
CA GLU A 68 -0.10 -2.38 -14.28
C GLU A 68 -1.01 -3.39 -13.58
N GLN A 69 -1.04 -4.63 -14.05
CA GLN A 69 -1.82 -5.71 -13.44
C GLN A 69 -1.40 -5.97 -11.98
N GLU A 70 -0.10 -5.91 -11.69
CA GLU A 70 0.43 -6.07 -10.34
C GLU A 70 0.11 -4.84 -9.48
N ARG A 71 0.19 -3.62 -10.03
CA ARG A 71 -0.20 -2.39 -9.31
C ARG A 71 -1.65 -2.45 -8.84
N LYS A 72 -2.57 -2.87 -9.73
CA LYS A 72 -3.98 -3.04 -9.40
C LYS A 72 -4.17 -4.04 -8.26
N ALA A 73 -3.55 -5.21 -8.33
CA ALA A 73 -3.64 -6.22 -7.27
C ALA A 73 -3.07 -5.71 -5.93
N MET A 74 -1.95 -4.99 -5.97
CA MET A 74 -1.35 -4.37 -4.77
C MET A 74 -2.25 -3.30 -4.16
N ARG A 75 -2.90 -2.48 -4.99
CA ARG A 75 -3.85 -1.44 -4.59
C ARG A 75 -5.11 -2.06 -3.96
N ASP A 76 -5.69 -3.08 -4.59
CA ASP A 76 -6.85 -3.80 -4.06
C ASP A 76 -6.53 -4.40 -2.69
N GLY A 77 -5.35 -5.03 -2.55
CA GLY A 77 -4.88 -5.56 -1.28
C GLY A 77 -4.71 -4.47 -0.21
N PHE A 78 -4.19 -3.30 -0.58
CA PHE A 78 -4.08 -2.16 0.32
C PHE A 78 -5.45 -1.70 0.84
N TRP A 79 -6.43 -1.53 -0.06
CA TRP A 79 -7.78 -1.11 0.35
C TRP A 79 -8.53 -2.15 1.17
N GLN A 80 -8.28 -3.44 0.97
CA GLN A 80 -8.79 -4.47 1.87
C GLN A 80 -8.26 -4.27 3.30
N THR A 81 -6.97 -3.97 3.47
CA THR A 81 -6.40 -3.64 4.79
C THR A 81 -7.01 -2.35 5.36
N VAL A 82 -7.15 -1.29 4.55
CA VAL A 82 -7.78 -0.03 4.98
C VAL A 82 -9.22 -0.25 5.45
N ARG A 83 -10.03 -1.01 4.70
CA ARG A 83 -11.42 -1.32 5.10
C ARG A 83 -11.49 -2.08 6.43
N ARG A 84 -10.56 -3.00 6.69
CA ARG A 84 -10.46 -3.68 7.99
C ARG A 84 -10.15 -2.69 9.12
N GLU A 85 -9.25 -1.72 8.89
CA GLU A 85 -8.92 -0.69 9.87
C GLU A 85 -10.08 0.29 10.09
N ILE A 86 -10.82 0.68 9.05
CA ILE A 86 -12.05 1.47 9.17
C ILE A 86 -13.05 0.75 10.08
N ALA A 87 -13.31 -0.53 9.81
CA ALA A 87 -14.21 -1.34 10.63
C ALA A 87 -13.71 -1.47 12.09
N ARG A 88 -12.39 -1.56 12.29
CA ARG A 88 -11.79 -1.59 13.63
C ARG A 88 -12.04 -0.30 14.40
N LEU A 89 -11.83 0.86 13.76
CA LEU A 89 -12.03 2.17 14.39
C LEU A 89 -13.50 2.41 14.75
N GLN A 90 -14.42 2.14 13.82
CA GLN A 90 -15.86 2.28 14.08
C GLN A 90 -16.34 1.44 15.28
N ARG A 91 -15.78 0.23 15.47
CA ARG A 91 -16.09 -0.60 16.65
C ARG A 91 -15.52 -0.03 17.95
N CYS A 92 -14.35 0.60 17.92
CA CYS A 92 -13.77 1.24 19.10
C CYS A 92 -14.60 2.45 19.56
N ASP A 93 -15.12 3.25 18.63
CA ASP A 93 -15.98 4.40 18.94
C ASP A 93 -17.34 3.96 19.49
N SER A 94 -17.79 2.76 19.14
CA SER A 94 -19.09 2.21 19.55
C SER A 94 -19.08 1.52 20.92
N ARG A 95 -18.04 1.69 21.76
CA ARG A 95 -18.01 1.08 23.10
C ARG A 95 -19.19 1.64 23.94
N PRO A 96 -20.20 0.82 24.30
CA PRO A 96 -21.18 1.24 25.28
C PRO A 96 -20.44 1.38 26.61
N GLY A 97 -20.52 2.55 27.23
CA GLY A 97 -19.93 2.81 28.54
C GLY A 97 -20.45 1.77 29.53
N GLY A 98 -19.59 0.80 29.87
CA GLY A 98 -19.85 -0.11 30.97
C GLY A 98 -19.79 0.68 32.27
N SER A 99 -20.94 1.16 32.73
CA SER A 99 -21.12 1.62 34.10
C SER A 99 -21.02 0.39 34.99
N ALA A 100 -19.82 0.09 35.48
CA ALA A 100 -19.65 -0.75 36.66
C ALA A 100 -19.92 0.16 37.86
N ALA A 101 -21.14 0.06 38.41
CA ALA A 101 -21.54 0.59 39.70
C ALA A 101 -21.78 -0.58 40.65
#